data_AF-A0A9P5U985-F1
#
_entry.id   AF-A0A9P5U985-F1
#
_cell.length_a   1.000
_cell.length_b   1.000
_cell.length_c   1.000
_cell.angle_alpha   90.00
_cell.angle_beta   90.00
_cell.angle_gamma   90.00
#
_symmetry.space_group_name_H-M   'P 1'
#
loop_
_entity.id
_entity.type
_entity.pdbx_description
1 polymer ?
#
loop_
_entity_poly.entity_id
_entity_poly.type
_entity_poly.pdbx_seq_one_letter_code
_entity_poly.pdbx_strand_id
1 'polypeptide(L)'
;MFYTSLNSACFVVISGAGGVISSARDIASATWLQTLLLLGKNPVTNEQVIPASVIQKVATGITHINDDTKTLIQVLVSSASELGPVVYGGGQMAVTYRGHTCVYFSGFNTQITRFPFDNFGIAVLSNDDAYGDQFTEVIKWRLIDALLGLEPIDWNTRCEISGLLFELRTDYL
;
A
#
# COMPACT_ATOMS: atom_id res chain seq x y z
N MET A 1 3.14 -27.45 -46.84
CA MET A 1 2.17 -28.27 -46.08
C MET A 1 2.71 -28.39 -44.67
N PHE A 2 2.10 -27.93 -43.58
CA PHE A 2 0.83 -27.28 -43.31
C PHE A 2 1.01 -26.31 -42.13
N TYR A 3 0.21 -25.25 -42.14
CA TYR A 3 -0.04 -24.24 -41.11
C TYR A 3 -0.36 -24.84 -39.73
N THR A 4 0.09 -24.22 -38.63
CA THR A 4 -0.71 -24.11 -37.38
C THR A 4 -0.36 -22.83 -36.61
N SER A 5 -1.35 -21.92 -36.66
CA SER A 5 -1.69 -20.80 -35.77
C SER A 5 -0.60 -19.98 -35.06
N LEU A 6 -0.49 -18.73 -35.53
CA LEU A 6 -0.41 -17.54 -34.68
C LEU A 6 -1.38 -17.66 -33.50
N ASN A 7 -0.89 -18.11 -32.34
CA ASN A 7 -1.52 -17.73 -31.09
C ASN A 7 -1.24 -16.25 -30.91
N SER A 8 -2.24 -15.45 -31.28
CA SER A 8 -2.38 -14.07 -30.86
C SER A 8 -2.44 -14.07 -29.34
N ALA A 9 -1.27 -14.03 -28.71
CA ALA A 9 -1.17 -13.59 -27.34
C ALA A 9 -1.67 -12.14 -27.36
N CYS A 10 -2.91 -11.94 -26.92
CA CYS A 10 -3.37 -10.66 -26.45
C CYS A 10 -2.24 -10.13 -25.56
N PHE A 11 -1.53 -9.11 -26.03
CA PHE A 11 -0.56 -8.39 -25.23
C PHE A 11 -1.42 -7.83 -24.08
N VAL A 12 -1.44 -8.51 -22.93
CA VAL A 12 -2.30 -8.11 -21.83
C VAL A 12 -1.80 -6.74 -21.41
N VAL A 13 -2.53 -5.70 -21.80
CA VAL A 13 -2.21 -4.32 -21.45
C VAL A 13 -2.54 -4.17 -19.96
N ILE A 14 -1.59 -4.48 -19.09
CA ILE A 14 -1.69 -4.29 -17.62
C ILE A 14 -1.41 -2.81 -17.25
N SER A 15 -1.37 -1.90 -18.23
CA SER A 15 -0.98 -0.51 -18.00
C SER A 15 -1.87 0.18 -16.95
N GLY A 16 -3.15 -0.15 -16.90
CA GLY A 16 -4.09 0.41 -15.93
C GLY A 16 -3.85 -0.05 -14.48
N ALA A 17 -3.48 -1.31 -14.25
CA ALA A 17 -3.33 -1.86 -12.89
C ALA A 17 -1.92 -1.67 -12.31
N GLY A 18 -0.90 -1.53 -13.16
CA GLY A 18 0.49 -1.46 -12.70
C GLY A 18 1.48 -0.79 -13.65
N GLY A 19 1.02 -0.11 -14.70
CA GLY A 19 1.91 0.53 -15.68
C GLY A 19 2.36 1.95 -15.32
N VAL A 20 1.96 2.47 -14.16
CA VAL A 20 2.35 3.81 -13.73
C VAL A 20 3.79 3.76 -13.22
N ILE A 21 4.69 4.45 -13.94
CA ILE A 21 6.07 4.68 -13.52
C ILE A 21 6.12 6.08 -12.92
N SER A 22 6.57 6.18 -11.66
CA SER A 22 6.56 7.43 -10.91
C SER A 22 7.74 7.49 -9.94
N SER A 23 7.99 8.66 -9.35
CA SER A 23 9.05 8.86 -8.38
C SER A 23 8.50 9.16 -6.98
N ALA A 24 9.34 9.01 -5.95
CA ALA A 24 8.98 9.45 -4.61
C ALA A 24 8.62 10.95 -4.56
N ARG A 25 9.18 11.78 -5.46
CA ARG A 25 8.79 13.19 -5.53
C ARG A 25 7.34 13.36 -6.02
N ASP A 26 6.97 12.63 -7.06
CA ASP A 26 5.63 12.73 -7.65
C ASP A 26 4.55 12.13 -6.74
N ILE A 27 4.86 10.98 -6.11
CA ILE A 27 3.96 10.27 -5.19
C ILE A 27 4.01 10.87 -3.78
N ALA A 28 5.18 10.83 -3.14
CA ALA A 28 5.38 11.17 -1.73
C ALA A 28 5.42 12.69 -1.49
N SER A 29 5.99 13.48 -2.41
CA SER A 29 6.36 14.87 -2.12
C SER A 29 5.53 15.98 -2.78
N ALA A 30 4.70 15.80 -3.81
CA ALA A 30 4.30 17.00 -4.58
C ALA A 30 2.86 17.17 -5.05
N THR A 31 2.07 16.14 -5.36
CA THR A 31 0.70 16.46 -5.85
C THR A 31 -0.31 15.39 -5.52
N TRP A 32 -0.05 14.12 -5.82
CA TRP A 32 -1.09 13.10 -5.70
C TRP A 32 -1.51 12.85 -4.25
N LEU A 33 -0.56 12.48 -3.37
CA LEU A 33 -0.86 12.18 -1.97
C LEU A 33 -1.41 13.41 -1.21
N GLN A 34 -0.83 14.58 -1.47
CA GLN A 34 -1.34 15.85 -0.90
C GLN A 34 -2.75 16.17 -1.41
N THR A 35 -3.03 15.96 -2.70
CA THR A 35 -4.37 16.15 -3.26
C THR A 35 -5.37 15.24 -2.58
N LEU A 36 -5.02 13.97 -2.30
CA LEU A 36 -5.91 13.06 -1.59
C LEU A 36 -6.14 13.47 -0.13
N LEU A 37 -5.11 13.94 0.57
CA LEU A 37 -5.22 14.47 1.93
C LEU A 37 -6.08 15.74 1.97
N LEU A 38 -5.95 16.61 0.97
CA LEU A 38 -6.73 17.83 0.80
C LEU A 38 -8.11 17.58 0.16
N LEU A 39 -8.62 16.35 0.23
CA LEU A 39 -9.94 15.96 -0.28
C LEU A 39 -10.17 16.37 -1.75
N GLY A 40 -9.13 16.18 -2.56
CA GLY A 40 -9.15 16.40 -4.00
C GLY A 40 -8.83 17.82 -4.45
N LYS A 41 -8.25 18.65 -3.58
CA LYS A 41 -7.74 19.97 -3.96
C LYS A 41 -6.28 19.93 -4.36
N ASN A 42 -5.92 20.68 -5.39
CA ASN A 42 -4.53 20.87 -5.77
C ASN A 42 -3.77 21.58 -4.62
N PRO A 43 -2.63 21.04 -4.14
CA PRO A 43 -1.91 21.62 -3.02
C PRO A 43 -1.28 22.98 -3.29
N VAL A 44 -1.07 23.34 -4.58
CA VAL A 44 -0.47 24.60 -4.99
C VAL A 44 -1.54 25.65 -5.32
N THR A 45 -2.54 25.29 -6.13
CA THR A 45 -3.55 26.24 -6.61
C THR A 45 -4.80 26.30 -5.75
N ASN A 46 -5.00 25.34 -4.84
CA ASN A 46 -6.20 25.15 -4.02
C ASN A 46 -7.49 24.91 -4.85
N GLU A 47 -7.35 24.65 -6.15
CA GLU A 47 -8.45 24.32 -7.05
C GLU A 47 -8.98 22.91 -6.76
N GLN A 48 -10.30 22.73 -6.80
CA GLN A 48 -10.92 21.42 -6.65
C GLN A 48 -10.76 20.61 -7.94
N VAL A 49 -9.81 19.68 -7.96
CA VAL A 49 -9.54 18.81 -9.13
C VAL A 49 -10.27 17.48 -9.09
N ILE A 50 -10.60 16.99 -7.89
CA ILE A 50 -11.42 15.78 -7.67
C ILE A 50 -12.46 16.11 -6.60
N PRO A 51 -13.78 15.89 -6.80
CA PRO A 51 -14.75 16.18 -5.75
C PRO A 51 -14.46 15.42 -4.45
N ALA A 52 -14.55 16.09 -3.30
CA ALA A 52 -14.31 15.48 -1.98
C ALA A 52 -15.17 14.23 -1.74
N SER A 53 -16.41 14.24 -2.23
CA SER A 53 -17.33 13.10 -2.15
C SER A 53 -16.81 11.86 -2.87
N VAL A 54 -16.09 12.03 -3.98
CA VAL A 54 -15.47 10.92 -4.72
C VAL A 54 -14.33 10.32 -3.89
N ILE A 55 -13.45 11.17 -3.34
CA ILE A 55 -12.32 10.73 -2.49
C ILE A 55 -12.82 9.92 -1.29
N GLN A 56 -13.87 10.40 -0.62
CA GLN A 56 -14.47 9.71 0.52
C GLN A 56 -15.15 8.41 0.10
N LYS A 57 -15.89 8.42 -1.03
CA LYS A 57 -16.58 7.24 -1.53
C LYS A 57 -15.63 6.11 -1.89
N VAL A 58 -14.51 6.42 -2.56
CA VAL A 58 -13.51 5.40 -2.91
C VAL A 58 -12.75 4.91 -1.69
N ALA A 59 -12.55 5.73 -0.66
CA ALA A 59 -11.91 5.32 0.59
C ALA A 59 -12.85 4.53 1.52
N THR A 60 -14.15 4.48 1.24
CA THR A 60 -15.12 3.76 2.06
C THR A 60 -14.99 2.26 1.80
N GLY A 61 -14.65 1.51 2.85
CA GLY A 61 -14.63 0.04 2.79
C GLY A 61 -16.02 -0.51 2.48
N ILE A 62 -16.16 -1.19 1.34
CA ILE A 62 -17.39 -1.87 0.91
C ILE A 62 -17.26 -3.38 1.12
N THR A 63 -16.05 -3.92 0.94
CA THR A 63 -15.77 -5.35 1.02
C THR A 63 -14.81 -5.61 2.17
N HIS A 64 -15.17 -6.52 3.06
CA HIS A 64 -14.23 -7.05 4.04
C HIS A 64 -13.25 -8.00 3.34
N ILE A 65 -11.96 -7.80 3.53
CA ILE A 65 -10.93 -8.71 3.02
C ILE A 65 -10.71 -9.80 4.08
N ASN A 66 -11.00 -11.05 3.71
CA ASN A 66 -10.85 -12.18 4.60
C ASN A 66 -9.38 -12.56 4.83
N ASP A 67 -9.14 -13.17 5.99
CA ASP A 67 -7.81 -13.59 6.46
C ASP A 67 -7.15 -14.68 5.60
N ASP A 68 -7.89 -15.30 4.69
CA ASP A 68 -7.36 -16.32 3.77
C ASP A 68 -6.44 -15.73 2.69
N THR A 69 -6.46 -14.40 2.53
CA THR A 69 -5.59 -13.70 1.59
C THR A 69 -4.18 -13.59 2.18
N LYS A 70 -3.21 -14.36 1.68
CA LYS A 70 -1.80 -14.34 2.16
C LYS A 70 -1.02 -13.09 1.75
N THR A 71 -1.56 -11.89 1.94
CA THR A 71 -0.78 -10.65 1.78
C THR A 71 -0.04 -10.33 3.08
N LEU A 72 1.10 -9.63 3.01
CA LEU A 72 1.90 -9.30 4.19
C LEU A 72 1.08 -8.62 5.28
N ILE A 73 0.25 -7.67 4.87
CA ILE A 73 -0.60 -6.92 5.79
C ILE A 73 -1.63 -7.84 6.45
N GLN A 74 -2.17 -8.84 5.77
CA GLN A 74 -3.13 -9.77 6.38
C GLN A 74 -2.46 -10.72 7.40
N VAL A 75 -1.22 -11.15 7.12
CA VAL A 75 -0.44 -11.94 8.09
C VAL A 75 -0.10 -11.10 9.32
N LEU A 76 0.19 -9.80 9.13
CA LEU A 76 0.35 -8.86 10.24
C LEU A 76 -0.98 -8.67 10.99
N VAL A 77 -2.11 -8.45 10.32
CA VAL A 77 -3.43 -8.26 10.94
C VAL A 77 -3.87 -9.46 11.76
N SER A 78 -3.70 -10.68 11.24
CA SER A 78 -4.10 -11.90 11.95
C SER A 78 -3.23 -12.21 13.17
N SER A 79 -2.05 -11.61 13.27
CA SER A 79 -1.12 -11.81 14.38
C SER A 79 -1.04 -10.61 15.33
N ALA A 80 -1.37 -9.40 14.90
CA ALA A 80 -1.11 -8.14 15.60
C ALA A 80 -2.41 -7.50 16.14
N SER A 81 -2.48 -7.27 17.45
CA SER A 81 -3.63 -6.64 18.10
C SER A 81 -3.79 -5.15 17.76
N GLU A 82 -2.76 -4.58 17.15
CA GLU A 82 -2.64 -3.18 16.78
C GLU A 82 -3.38 -2.86 15.49
N LEU A 83 -3.71 -3.88 14.67
CA LEU A 83 -4.38 -3.71 13.40
C LEU A 83 -5.85 -4.17 13.50
N GLY A 84 -6.75 -3.36 12.94
CA GLY A 84 -8.14 -3.75 12.77
C GLY A 84 -8.36 -4.60 11.51
N PRO A 85 -9.61 -5.00 11.24
CA PRO A 85 -9.96 -5.68 10.00
C PRO A 85 -9.62 -4.84 8.77
N VAL A 86 -9.16 -5.49 7.71
CA VAL A 86 -8.87 -4.85 6.42
C VAL A 86 -10.14 -4.80 5.58
N VAL A 87 -10.45 -3.63 5.04
CA VAL A 87 -11.56 -3.42 4.12
C VAL A 87 -11.08 -2.83 2.81
N TYR A 88 -11.81 -3.07 1.73
CA TYR A 88 -11.50 -2.57 0.39
C TYR A 88 -12.62 -1.69 -0.14
N GLY A 89 -12.23 -0.58 -0.78
CA GLY A 89 -13.12 0.34 -1.48
C GLY A 89 -12.42 0.97 -2.67
N GLY A 90 -13.09 1.03 -3.82
CA GLY A 90 -12.69 1.87 -4.97
C GLY A 90 -11.19 1.87 -5.35
N GLY A 91 -10.49 0.73 -5.30
CA GLY A 91 -9.06 0.65 -5.63
C GLY A 91 -8.10 0.76 -4.44
N GLN A 92 -8.59 0.98 -3.23
CA GLN A 92 -7.81 1.21 -2.01
C GLN A 92 -8.20 0.23 -0.91
N MET A 93 -7.23 -0.11 -0.08
CA MET A 93 -7.46 -0.81 1.18
C MET A 93 -7.54 0.21 2.31
N ALA A 94 -8.26 -0.13 3.37
CA ALA A 94 -8.30 0.64 4.60
C ALA A 94 -8.25 -0.29 5.80
N VAL A 95 -7.59 0.18 6.85
CA VAL A 95 -7.37 -0.54 8.12
C VAL A 95 -7.27 0.48 9.25
N THR A 96 -7.50 0.07 10.49
CA THR A 96 -7.14 0.89 11.65
C THR A 96 -5.81 0.41 12.22
N TYR A 97 -4.88 1.33 12.46
CA TYR A 97 -3.63 1.07 13.16
C TYR A 97 -3.64 1.79 14.50
N ARG A 98 -3.72 1.04 15.60
CA ARG A 98 -3.76 1.54 16.99
C ARG A 98 -4.82 2.63 17.20
N GLY A 99 -5.96 2.49 16.53
CA GLY A 99 -7.08 3.44 16.57
C GLY A 99 -7.08 4.51 15.47
N HIS A 100 -5.98 4.64 14.71
CA HIS A 100 -5.87 5.61 13.62
C HIS A 100 -6.28 4.99 12.28
N THR A 101 -7.20 5.61 11.55
CA THR A 101 -7.62 5.11 10.24
C THR A 101 -6.54 5.35 9.19
N CYS A 102 -6.13 4.28 8.54
CA CYS A 102 -5.17 4.24 7.47
C CYS A 102 -5.87 3.82 6.17
N VAL A 103 -5.60 4.53 5.09
CA VAL A 103 -6.00 4.15 3.72
C VAL A 103 -4.72 3.97 2.91
N TYR A 104 -4.60 2.84 2.22
CA TYR A 104 -3.36 2.49 1.54
C TYR A 104 -3.59 1.75 0.22
N PHE A 105 -2.54 1.78 -0.59
CA PHE A 105 -2.40 0.96 -1.79
C PHE A 105 -1.00 0.35 -1.79
N SER A 106 -0.93 -0.91 -2.17
CA SER A 106 0.30 -1.69 -2.28
C SER A 106 0.51 -2.05 -3.75
N GLY A 107 1.66 -1.67 -4.28
CA GLY A 107 2.15 -2.11 -5.60
C GLY A 107 3.43 -2.93 -5.44
N PHE A 108 4.05 -3.30 -6.56
CA PHE A 108 5.33 -4.01 -6.54
C PHE A 108 6.40 -3.13 -5.87
N ASN A 109 6.89 -3.56 -4.70
CA ASN A 109 7.87 -2.84 -3.87
C ASN A 109 7.50 -1.36 -3.61
N THR A 110 6.21 -1.07 -3.55
CA THR A 110 5.67 0.28 -3.37
C THR A 110 4.57 0.26 -2.34
N GLN A 111 4.73 1.04 -1.28
CA GLN A 111 3.73 1.24 -0.25
C GLN A 111 3.35 2.70 -0.19
N ILE A 112 2.06 3.00 -0.38
CA ILE A 112 1.54 4.36 -0.26
C ILE A 112 0.40 4.34 0.72
N THR A 113 0.50 5.17 1.76
CA THR A 113 -0.41 5.17 2.90
C THR A 113 -0.74 6.59 3.30
N ARG A 114 -2.01 6.85 3.63
CA ARG A 114 -2.47 8.12 4.18
C ARG A 114 -3.33 7.92 5.40
N PHE A 115 -3.18 8.82 6.35
CA PHE A 115 -4.00 8.95 7.55
C PHE A 115 -4.88 10.18 7.39
N PRO A 116 -6.10 10.04 6.82
CA PRO A 116 -6.93 11.18 6.48
C PRO A 116 -7.35 12.03 7.68
N PHE A 117 -7.43 11.44 8.88
CA PHE A 117 -7.82 12.15 10.10
C PHE A 117 -6.62 12.74 10.86
N ASP A 118 -5.41 12.21 10.63
CA ASP A 118 -4.17 12.69 11.25
C ASP A 118 -3.38 13.63 10.31
N ASN A 119 -3.89 13.85 9.10
CA ASN A 119 -3.37 14.81 8.11
C ASN A 119 -1.92 14.57 7.67
N PHE A 120 -1.51 13.31 7.54
CA PHE A 120 -0.23 12.95 6.93
C PHE A 120 -0.35 11.73 6.02
N GLY A 121 0.67 11.55 5.19
CA GLY A 121 0.81 10.37 4.35
C GLY A 121 2.28 10.05 4.14
N ILE A 122 2.54 8.79 3.80
CA ILE A 122 3.87 8.22 3.60
C ILE A 122 3.82 7.45 2.28
N ALA A 123 4.86 7.60 1.47
CA ALA A 123 5.09 6.70 0.35
C ALA A 123 6.53 6.19 0.42
N VAL A 124 6.68 4.88 0.38
CA VAL A 124 7.96 4.17 0.37
C VAL A 124 8.02 3.38 -0.92
N LEU A 125 9.07 3.59 -1.69
CA LEU A 125 9.31 2.91 -2.97
C LEU A 125 10.67 2.25 -2.89
N SER A 126 10.76 1.01 -3.36
CA SER A 126 12.00 0.28 -3.50
C SER A 126 12.11 -0.33 -4.90
N ASN A 127 13.33 -0.35 -5.43
CA ASN A 127 13.67 -1.07 -6.66
C ASN A 127 14.44 -2.37 -6.36
N ASP A 128 14.53 -2.76 -5.09
CA ASP A 128 15.12 -4.03 -4.68
C ASP A 128 14.14 -5.18 -4.96
N ASP A 129 14.53 -6.12 -5.80
CA ASP A 129 13.69 -7.25 -6.21
C ASP A 129 13.55 -8.31 -5.12
N ALA A 130 14.60 -8.53 -4.33
CA ALA A 130 14.66 -9.62 -3.37
C ALA A 130 13.95 -9.30 -2.06
N TYR A 131 14.03 -8.04 -1.61
CA TYR A 131 13.60 -7.60 -0.28
C TYR A 131 12.79 -6.30 -0.29
N GLY A 132 12.44 -5.77 -1.46
CA GLY A 132 11.80 -4.46 -1.59
C GLY A 132 10.48 -4.36 -0.82
N ASP A 133 9.62 -5.38 -0.92
CA ASP A 133 8.31 -5.41 -0.26
C ASP A 133 8.46 -5.36 1.27
N GLN A 134 9.33 -6.19 1.83
CA GLN A 134 9.62 -6.25 3.27
C GLN A 134 10.20 -4.93 3.79
N PHE A 135 11.19 -4.37 3.07
CA PHE A 135 11.77 -3.09 3.47
C PHE A 135 10.73 -1.97 3.43
N THR A 136 9.88 -1.94 2.41
CA THR A 136 8.85 -0.90 2.31
C THR A 136 7.84 -0.98 3.45
N GLU A 137 7.45 -2.18 3.88
CA GLU A 137 6.56 -2.38 5.03
C GLU A 137 7.20 -1.95 6.35
N VAL A 138 8.42 -2.43 6.65
CA VAL A 138 9.12 -2.10 7.91
C VAL A 138 9.34 -0.59 8.02
N ILE A 139 9.82 0.05 6.95
CA ILE A 139 10.07 1.49 6.92
C ILE A 139 8.75 2.25 7.11
N LYS A 140 7.69 1.85 6.40
CA LYS A 140 6.37 2.47 6.52
C LYS A 140 5.89 2.46 7.97
N TRP A 141 5.84 1.30 8.62
CA TRP A 141 5.29 1.21 9.99
C TRP A 141 6.15 1.94 11.02
N ARG A 142 7.48 1.89 10.88
CA ARG A 142 8.39 2.65 11.75
C ARG A 142 8.19 4.17 11.62
N LEU A 143 7.96 4.66 10.40
CA LEU A 143 7.64 6.07 10.16
C LEU A 143 6.28 6.45 10.72
N ILE A 144 5.28 5.56 10.63
CA ILE A 144 3.94 5.77 11.22
C ILE A 144 4.04 5.92 12.74
N ASP A 145 4.75 5.02 13.41
CA ASP A 145 4.96 5.09 14.87
C ASP A 145 5.59 6.44 15.26
N ALA A 146 6.63 6.86 14.54
CA ALA A 146 7.30 8.13 14.78
C ALA A 146 6.40 9.35 14.55
N LEU A 147 5.59 9.37 13.48
CA LEU A 147 4.70 10.47 13.14
C LEU A 147 3.50 10.59 14.08
N LEU A 148 3.00 9.46 14.58
CA LEU A 148 1.91 9.41 15.57
C LEU A 148 2.42 9.60 17.02
N GLY A 149 3.74 9.68 17.23
CA GLY A 149 4.33 9.79 18.57
C GLY A 149 4.09 8.55 19.44
N LEU A 150 3.99 7.38 18.81
CA LEU A 150 3.74 6.11 19.47
C LEU A 150 5.05 5.40 19.81
N GLU A 151 5.01 4.55 20.83
CA GLU A 151 6.11 3.64 21.13
C GLU A 151 6.39 2.73 19.91
N PRO A 152 7.64 2.69 19.41
CA PRO A 152 7.99 1.90 18.23
C PRO A 152 7.79 0.41 18.45
N ILE A 153 7.19 -0.26 17.47
CA ILE A 153 7.13 -1.72 17.43
C ILE A 153 8.32 -2.25 16.64
N ASP A 154 8.88 -3.38 17.06
CA ASP A 154 9.93 -4.07 16.29
C ASP A 154 9.34 -4.80 15.09
N TRP A 155 9.10 -4.02 14.03
CA TRP A 155 8.56 -4.52 12.77
C TRP A 155 9.52 -5.45 12.04
N ASN A 156 10.84 -5.39 12.30
CA ASN A 156 11.81 -6.30 11.67
C ASN A 156 11.52 -7.74 12.10
N THR A 157 11.54 -7.98 13.41
CA THR A 157 11.27 -9.30 13.98
C THR A 157 9.85 -9.75 13.68
N ARG A 158 8.89 -8.82 13.56
CA ARG A 158 7.51 -9.20 13.19
C ARG A 158 7.41 -9.72 11.76
N CYS A 159 8.05 -9.05 10.81
CA CYS A 159 8.16 -9.52 9.44
C CYS A 159 8.94 -10.84 9.34
N GLU A 160 9.96 -11.06 10.18
CA GLU A 160 10.66 -12.35 10.29
C GLU A 160 9.72 -13.48 10.74
N ILE A 161 8.98 -13.27 11.82
CA ILE A 161 8.09 -14.26 12.47
C ILE A 161 6.91 -14.64 11.57
N SER A 162 6.44 -13.72 10.71
CA SER A 162 5.41 -14.02 9.70
C SER A 162 5.84 -15.01 8.60
N GLY A 163 7.04 -15.61 8.71
CA GLY A 163 7.57 -16.62 7.78
C GLY A 163 8.36 -16.02 6.61
N LEU A 164 8.39 -14.69 6.49
CA LEU A 164 8.92 -13.99 5.33
C LEU A 164 10.44 -13.93 5.21
N LEU A 165 11.17 -14.17 6.30
CA LEU A 165 12.62 -14.33 6.27
C LEU A 165 13.06 -15.78 6.49
N PHE A 166 12.15 -16.68 6.85
CA PHE A 166 12.45 -18.08 7.12
C PHE A 166 12.33 -18.98 5.88
N GLU A 167 11.37 -18.73 4.97
CA GLU A 167 11.24 -19.49 3.72
C GLU A 167 12.45 -19.32 2.78
N LEU A 168 13.23 -18.23 2.90
CA LEU A 168 14.43 -17.98 2.10
C LEU A 168 15.73 -18.51 2.72
N ARG A 169 15.70 -19.05 3.94
CA ARG A 169 16.90 -19.65 4.56
C ARG A 169 17.16 -21.08 4.07
N THR A 170 16.19 -21.69 3.41
CA THR A 170 16.29 -23.07 2.90
C THR A 170 16.79 -23.18 1.46
N ASP A 171 16.95 -22.07 0.74
CA ASP A 171 17.39 -22.08 -0.67
C ASP A 171 18.91 -21.90 -0.86
N TYR A 172 19.68 -21.89 0.23
CA TYR A 172 21.14 -21.79 0.21
C TYR A 172 21.86 -22.86 1.05
N LEU A 173 21.38 -24.11 1.01
CA LEU A 173 22.14 -25.30 1.47
C LEU A 173 22.09 -26.43 0.44
#